data_AF-A0A848RXF9-F1
#
_entry.id   AF-A0A848RXF9-F1
#
_cell.length_a   1.000
_cell.length_b   1.000
_cell.length_c   1.000
_cell.angle_alpha   90.00
_cell.angle_beta   90.00
_cell.angle_gamma   90.00
#
_symmetry.space_group_name_H-M   'P 1'
#
loop_
_entity.id
_entity.type
_entity.pdbx_description
1 polymer ?
#
loop_
_entity_poly.entity_id
_entity_poly.type
_entity_poly.pdbx_seq_one_letter_code
_entity_poly.pdbx_strand_id
1 'polypeptide(L)'
;MTDMQGNTFSRRNIVLYMANKDGGAHLDDRLPTDYEALTRRNSMGFVTHDQGWTFSREVSESPAPAVVRQVAEELRMTLRLQIPDMLGDLITAPDPAPPRPQPVAF
;
A
#
# COMPACT_ATOMS: atom_id res chain seq x y z
N MET A 1 -5.78 2.14 12.42
CA MET A 1 -6.69 2.57 11.34
C MET A 1 -8.01 1.89 11.58
N THR A 2 -9.13 2.59 11.44
CA THR A 2 -10.47 2.00 11.58
C THR A 2 -11.22 2.26 10.29
N ASP A 3 -11.86 1.24 9.73
CA ASP A 3 -12.64 1.35 8.51
C ASP A 3 -14.10 1.77 8.79
N MET A 4 -14.92 1.94 7.75
CA MET A 4 -16.33 2.35 7.92
C MET A 4 -17.22 1.24 8.49
N GLN A 5 -16.75 -0.01 8.49
CA GLN A 5 -17.45 -1.15 9.08
C GLN A 5 -17.07 -1.36 10.56
N GLY A 6 -16.21 -0.49 11.11
CA GLY A 6 -15.75 -0.57 12.49
C GLY A 6 -14.58 -1.53 12.72
N ASN A 7 -14.03 -2.14 11.67
CA ASN A 7 -12.87 -3.01 11.79
C ASN A 7 -11.63 -2.17 12.10
N THR A 8 -10.81 -2.64 13.05
CA THR A 8 -9.60 -1.93 13.47
C THR A 8 -8.34 -2.69 13.05
N PHE A 9 -7.47 -2.00 12.32
CA PHE A 9 -6.22 -2.53 11.79
C PHE A 9 -5.02 -1.82 12.42
N SER A 10 -4.08 -2.63 12.91
CA SER A 10 -2.73 -2.18 13.26
C SER A 10 -1.78 -2.34 12.07
N ARG A 11 -0.68 -1.58 12.05
CA ARG A 11 0.39 -1.73 11.04
C ARG A 11 0.95 -3.16 11.02
N ARG A 12 1.10 -3.77 12.20
CA ARG A 12 1.50 -5.18 12.37
C ARG A 12 0.54 -6.13 11.67
N ASN A 13 -0.77 -5.97 11.87
CA ASN A 13 -1.77 -6.87 11.28
C ASN A 13 -1.75 -6.79 9.76
N ILE A 14 -1.69 -5.58 9.20
CA ILE A 14 -1.64 -5.38 7.75
C ILE A 14 -0.41 -6.05 7.14
N VAL A 15 0.76 -5.88 7.74
CA VAL A 15 2.00 -6.54 7.27
C VAL A 15 1.88 -8.06 7.37
N LEU A 16 1.38 -8.60 8.49
CA LEU A 16 1.22 -10.05 8.67
C LEU A 16 0.20 -10.65 7.70
N TYR A 17 -0.94 -9.99 7.46
CA TYR A 17 -1.93 -10.44 6.50
C TYR A 17 -1.36 -10.42 5.07
N MET A 18 -0.68 -9.35 4.68
CA MET A 18 -0.07 -9.28 3.35
C MET A 18 1.01 -10.35 3.16
N ALA A 19 1.93 -10.49 4.12
CA ALA A 19 3.06 -11.42 4.00
C ALA A 19 2.66 -12.90 4.11
N ASN A 20 1.65 -13.24 4.92
CA ASN A 20 1.29 -14.63 5.18
C ASN A 20 0.08 -15.11 4.37
N LYS A 21 -0.80 -14.22 3.90
CA LYS A 21 -2.11 -14.57 3.34
C LYS A 21 -2.32 -14.10 1.90
N ASP A 22 -1.83 -12.91 1.55
CA ASP A 22 -2.18 -12.23 0.28
C ASP A 22 -1.00 -12.05 -0.71
N GLY A 23 0.24 -12.31 -0.28
CA GLY A 23 1.42 -12.03 -1.11
C GLY A 23 2.71 -12.74 -0.69
N GLY A 24 2.64 -13.75 0.17
CA GLY A 24 3.78 -14.61 0.51
C GLY A 24 3.99 -15.76 -0.47
N ALA A 25 4.92 -16.68 -0.17
CA ALA A 25 5.12 -17.91 -0.94
C ALA A 25 3.88 -18.84 -0.95
N HIS A 26 2.91 -18.58 -0.08
CA HIS A 26 1.61 -19.24 -0.03
C HIS A 26 0.52 -18.18 -0.21
N LEU A 27 -0.29 -18.34 -1.25
CA LEU A 27 -1.50 -17.57 -1.46
C LEU A 27 -2.63 -18.42 -0.86
N ASP A 28 -3.14 -18.02 0.30
CA ASP A 28 -4.21 -18.77 0.95
C ASP A 28 -5.52 -18.56 0.18
N ASP A 29 -6.27 -19.63 -0.08
CA ASP A 29 -7.58 -19.56 -0.76
C ASP A 29 -8.62 -18.72 0.03
N ARG A 30 -8.33 -18.35 1.27
CA ARG A 30 -9.22 -17.58 2.15
C ARG A 30 -8.45 -16.49 2.90
N LEU A 31 -8.82 -15.24 2.62
CA LEU A 31 -8.38 -14.09 3.40
C LEU A 31 -9.23 -13.95 4.68
N PRO A 32 -8.65 -13.42 5.78
CA PRO A 32 -9.42 -12.94 6.92
C PRO A 32 -10.50 -11.96 6.48
N THR A 33 -11.71 -12.07 7.02
CA THR A 33 -12.90 -11.33 6.54
C THR A 33 -12.76 -9.82 6.67
N ASP A 34 -12.10 -9.36 7.73
CA ASP A 34 -11.75 -7.94 7.95
C ASP A 34 -10.76 -7.44 6.89
N TYR A 35 -9.72 -8.22 6.61
CA TYR A 35 -8.72 -7.89 5.60
C TYR A 35 -9.29 -7.92 4.18
N GLU A 36 -10.13 -8.91 3.86
CA GLU A 36 -10.84 -8.99 2.58
C GLU A 36 -11.78 -7.78 2.40
N ALA A 37 -12.50 -7.39 3.46
CA ALA A 37 -13.34 -6.20 3.44
C ALA A 37 -12.53 -4.94 3.10
N LEU A 38 -11.32 -4.84 3.67
CA LEU A 38 -10.40 -3.74 3.44
C LEU A 38 -9.77 -3.75 2.04
N THR A 39 -9.39 -4.92 1.51
CA THR A 39 -8.57 -5.02 0.30
C THR A 39 -9.31 -5.38 -0.98
N ARG A 40 -10.52 -5.96 -0.86
CA ARG A 40 -11.34 -6.42 -2.00
C ARG A 40 -12.75 -5.84 -1.99
N ARG A 41 -13.28 -5.41 -0.83
CA ARG A 41 -14.65 -4.89 -0.70
C ARG A 41 -14.74 -3.42 -0.29
N ASN A 42 -13.63 -2.68 -0.44
CA ASN A 42 -13.55 -1.23 -0.26
C ASN A 42 -14.17 -0.70 1.04
N SER A 43 -13.91 -1.36 2.19
CA SER A 43 -14.47 -0.96 3.48
C SER A 43 -14.03 0.42 3.99
N MET A 44 -13.05 1.06 3.34
CA MET A 44 -12.61 2.43 3.63
C MET A 44 -13.56 3.50 3.10
N GLY A 45 -14.40 3.18 2.09
CA GLY A 45 -15.47 4.05 1.59
C GLY A 45 -15.04 5.46 1.20
N PHE A 46 -14.03 5.60 0.33
CA PHE A 46 -13.65 6.92 -0.17
C PHE A 46 -14.76 7.53 -1.04
N VAL A 47 -15.18 8.76 -0.70
CA VAL A 47 -16.08 9.60 -1.51
C VAL A 47 -15.26 10.76 -2.06
N THR A 48 -15.12 10.84 -3.38
CA THR A 48 -14.45 11.96 -4.05
C THR A 48 -15.50 12.98 -4.51
N HIS A 49 -15.41 14.24 -4.08
CA HIS A 49 -16.27 15.28 -4.63
C HIS A 49 -15.63 15.85 -5.90
N ASP A 50 -16.34 15.81 -7.03
CA ASP A 50 -15.95 16.50 -8.25
C ASP A 50 -17.02 17.53 -8.63
N GLN A 51 -16.61 18.79 -8.72
CA GLN A 51 -17.39 19.96 -9.18
C GLN A 51 -18.92 19.93 -8.95
N GLY A 52 -19.36 19.80 -7.69
CA GLY A 52 -20.77 19.90 -7.32
C GLY A 52 -21.62 18.66 -7.62
N TRP A 53 -21.03 17.61 -8.19
CA TRP A 53 -21.61 16.28 -8.30
C TRP A 53 -20.89 15.32 -7.33
N THR A 54 -21.64 14.70 -6.44
CA THR A 54 -21.09 13.64 -5.58
C THR A 54 -20.94 12.36 -6.39
N PHE A 55 -19.77 12.15 -6.99
CA PHE A 55 -19.40 10.85 -7.51
C PHE A 55 -18.66 10.09 -6.40
N SER A 56 -19.33 9.13 -5.76
CA SER A 56 -18.63 8.10 -5.00
C SER A 56 -17.85 7.23 -5.98
N ARG A 57 -16.70 7.72 -6.46
CA ARG A 57 -15.76 6.87 -7.16
C ARG A 57 -15.22 5.93 -6.11
N GLU A 58 -15.60 4.66 -6.18
CA GLU A 58 -14.92 3.62 -5.44
C GLU A 58 -13.43 3.76 -5.77
N VAL A 59 -12.64 4.24 -4.81
CA VAL A 59 -11.20 4.18 -4.91
C VAL A 59 -10.88 2.69 -4.91
N SER A 60 -10.69 2.16 -6.12
CA SER A 60 -10.48 0.74 -6.39
C SER A 60 -9.17 0.19 -5.79
N GLU A 61 -8.34 1.06 -5.21
CA GLU A 61 -7.07 0.67 -4.65
C GLU A 61 -7.18 0.48 -3.14
N SER A 62 -6.86 -0.74 -2.69
CA SER A 62 -6.74 -1.05 -1.26
C SER A 62 -5.75 -0.09 -0.59
N PRO A 63 -6.00 0.35 0.66
CA PRO A 63 -5.01 1.12 1.42
C PRO A 63 -3.83 0.26 1.91
N ALA A 64 -3.93 -1.08 1.86
CA ALA A 64 -2.94 -1.98 2.44
C ALA A 64 -1.52 -1.80 1.85
N PRO A 65 -1.33 -1.72 0.50
CA PRO A 65 -0.03 -1.44 -0.08
C PRO A 65 0.57 -0.10 0.35
N ALA A 66 -0.24 0.95 0.53
CA ALA A 66 0.26 2.25 0.97
C ALA A 66 0.79 2.17 2.41
N VAL A 67 0.09 1.47 3.30
CA VAL A 67 0.55 1.23 4.68
C VAL A 67 1.87 0.46 4.69
N VAL A 68 2.00 -0.58 3.86
CA VAL A 68 3.23 -1.39 3.80
C VAL A 68 4.40 -0.60 3.24
N ARG A 69 4.21 0.21 2.20
CA ARG A 69 5.25 1.11 1.68
C ARG A 69 5.73 2.10 2.75
N GLN A 70 4.81 2.66 3.53
CA GLN A 70 5.16 3.57 4.62
C GLN A 70 5.98 2.86 5.72
N VAL A 71 5.61 1.62 6.09
CA VAL A 71 6.41 0.80 7.03
C VAL A 71 7.80 0.52 6.47
N ALA A 72 7.91 0.17 5.19
CA ALA A 72 9.18 -0.09 4.55
C ALA A 72 10.07 1.16 4.50
N GLU A 73 9.50 2.33 4.23
CA GLU A 73 10.26 3.58 4.21
C GLU A 73 10.78 3.95 5.61
N GLU A 74 9.96 3.81 6.65
CA GLU A 74 10.41 4.07 8.02
C GLU A 74 11.53 3.12 8.45
N LEU A 75 11.47 1.85 8.05
CA LEU A 75 12.56 0.89 8.23
C LEU A 75 13.80 1.34 7.46
N ARG A 76 13.67 1.69 6.18
CA ARG A 76 14.78 2.16 5.33
C ARG A 76 15.47 3.38 5.92
N MET A 77 14.70 4.35 6.41
CA MET A 77 15.20 5.55 7.09
C MET A 77 15.95 5.18 8.37
N THR A 78 15.40 4.29 9.19
CA THR A 78 16.05 3.83 10.43
C THR A 78 17.39 3.17 10.12
N LEU A 79 17.44 2.28 9.14
CA LEU A 79 18.67 1.60 8.74
C LEU A 79 19.73 2.59 8.22
N ARG A 80 19.34 3.57 7.40
CA ARG A 80 20.26 4.62 6.92
C ARG A 80 20.86 5.45 8.06
N LEU A 81 20.10 5.73 9.11
CA LEU A 81 20.58 6.49 10.25
C LEU A 81 21.50 5.68 11.18
N GLN A 82 21.22 4.38 11.34
CA GLN A 82 21.91 3.54 12.33
C GLN A 82 23.17 2.85 11.78
N ILE A 83 23.19 2.52 10.47
CA ILE A 83 24.29 1.78 9.84
C ILE A 83 24.64 2.34 8.45
N PRO A 84 25.04 3.63 8.34
CA PRO A 84 25.30 4.28 7.05
C PRO A 84 26.36 3.56 6.22
N ASP A 85 27.42 3.06 6.85
CA ASP A 85 28.56 2.42 6.17
C ASP A 85 28.22 1.04 5.58
N MET A 86 27.19 0.36 6.10
CA MET A 86 26.75 -0.95 5.58
C MET A 86 25.82 -0.83 4.36
N LEU A 87 25.27 0.37 4.11
CA LEU A 87 24.22 0.59 3.09
C LEU A 87 24.64 1.53 1.96
N GLY A 88 25.87 2.04 1.99
CA GLY A 88 26.41 3.02 1.05
C GLY A 88 26.25 2.65 -0.43
N ASP A 89 26.24 1.35 -0.76
CA ASP A 89 26.16 0.84 -2.13
C ASP A 89 24.86 0.10 -2.49
N LEU A 90 24.02 -0.29 -1.51
CA LEU A 90 22.84 -1.16 -1.74
C LEU A 90 21.51 -0.39 -1.90
N ILE A 91 21.43 0.89 -1.52
CA ILE A 91 20.15 1.66 -1.46
C ILE A 91 20.30 3.08 -2.08
N THR A 92 21.38 3.36 -2.80
CA THR A 92 21.72 4.72 -3.28
C THR A 92 21.22 5.02 -4.70
N ALA A 93 20.87 4.02 -5.50
CA ALA A 93 20.25 4.30 -6.79
C ALA A 93 18.76 4.62 -6.61
N PRO A 94 18.27 5.84 -6.94
CA PRO A 94 16.86 5.99 -7.23
C PRO A 94 16.53 5.07 -8.42
N ASP A 95 15.38 4.39 -8.35
CA ASP A 95 14.84 3.65 -9.50
C ASP A 95 14.83 4.61 -10.70
N PRO A 96 15.47 4.29 -11.84
CA PRO A 96 15.47 5.19 -12.98
C PRO A 96 14.02 5.53 -13.33
N ALA A 97 13.70 6.82 -13.35
CA ALA A 97 12.37 7.27 -13.71
C ALA A 97 11.94 6.58 -15.01
N PRO A 98 10.71 6.03 -15.08
CA PRO A 98 10.24 5.40 -16.31
C PRO A 98 10.40 6.39 -17.46
N PRO A 99 10.81 5.92 -18.65
CA PRO A 99 11.01 6.80 -19.79
C PRO A 99 9.73 7.60 -20.04
N ARG A 100 9.87 8.92 -20.22
CA ARG A 100 8.71 9.76 -20.56
C ARG A 100 8.03 9.17 -21.80
N PRO A 101 6.70 8.96 -21.79
CA PRO A 101 6.01 8.51 -22.98
C PRO A 101 6.28 9.50 -24.09
N GLN A 102 6.83 9.01 -25.20
CA GLN A 102 7.06 9.81 -26.40
C GLN A 102 5.68 10.25 -26.91
N PRO A 103 5.52 11.52 -27.35
CA PRO A 103 4.28 11.92 -28.00
C PRO A 103 4.06 11.04 -29.23
N VAL A 104 2.94 10.31 -29.22
CA VAL A 104 2.46 9.60 -30.41
C VAL A 104 2.01 10.67 -31.40
N ALA A 105 2.69 10.74 -32.56
CA ALA A 105 2.21 11.54 -33.67
C ALA A 105 0.89 10.92 -34.16
N PHE A 106 -0.20 11.68 -34.09
CA PHE A 106 -1.48 11.35 -34.72
C PHE A 106 -1.40 11.62 -36.22
#